data_AF-A0AB38S7I8-F1
#
_entry.id   AF-A0AB38S7I8-F1
#
_cell.length_a   1.000
_cell.length_b   1.000
_cell.length_c   1.000
_cell.angle_alpha   90.00
_cell.angle_beta   90.00
_cell.angle_gamma   90.00
#
_symmetry.space_group_name_H-M   'P 1'
#
loop_
_entity.id
_entity.type
_entity.pdbx_description
1 polymer ?
#
loop_
_entity_poly.entity_id
_entity_poly.type
_entity_poly.pdbx_seq_one_letter_code
_entity_poly.pdbx_strand_id
1 'polypeptide(L)'
;MGSSMPRPDRWNEMGRHLHFGQACDFDDVERVDWPAAKASLRKSLYGQDDPIAVNVGDLRELIASKPSGPIPTKLNWAKLTEEQFERLIFSLIACEPGYENPEWLTQTRAADKGRDLSVTRVAKDGLSGHLRARVIIQCKHWLERSISPTDVALLKEQMALWEPPRVDVLTIATSGRFTTDAVAAIEKQGQADRALRIEMWPESHLEMLLAARPALIAEFGLR
;
A
#
# COMPACT_ATOMS: atom_id res chain seq x y z
N MET A 1 1.86 -22.00 15.04
CA MET A 1 0.73 -22.20 14.11
C MET A 1 -0.50 -22.55 14.94
N GLY A 2 -1.54 -21.72 14.87
CA GLY A 2 -2.77 -21.88 15.65
C GLY A 2 -3.64 -23.03 15.14
N SER A 3 -4.42 -23.61 16.03
CA SER A 3 -5.19 -24.87 15.91
C SER A 3 -6.35 -24.89 14.90
N SER A 4 -6.31 -24.11 13.82
CA SER A 4 -7.44 -23.94 12.91
C SER A 4 -7.26 -24.51 11.50
N MET A 5 -6.10 -25.09 11.15
CA MET A 5 -5.90 -25.75 9.87
C MET A 5 -5.87 -27.27 10.04
N PRO A 6 -6.61 -28.05 9.23
CA PRO A 6 -6.49 -29.50 9.22
C PRO A 6 -5.04 -29.87 8.89
N ARG A 7 -4.47 -30.82 9.64
CA ARG A 7 -3.09 -31.26 9.41
C ARG A 7 -2.96 -31.81 7.99
N PRO A 8 -1.87 -31.50 7.27
CA PRO A 8 -1.61 -32.04 5.94
C PRO A 8 -1.60 -33.58 5.97
N ASP A 9 -1.88 -34.18 4.82
CA ASP A 9 -1.77 -35.63 4.66
C ASP A 9 -0.35 -36.10 5.00
N ARG A 10 -0.25 -37.22 5.73
CA ARG A 10 1.02 -37.84 6.19
C ARG A 10 1.86 -36.99 7.14
N TRP A 11 1.32 -35.92 7.71
CA TRP A 11 2.05 -35.03 8.62
C TRP A 11 2.51 -35.73 9.92
N ASN A 12 1.72 -36.67 10.43
CA ASN A 12 2.08 -37.40 11.66
C ASN A 12 3.16 -38.47 11.37
N GLU A 13 3.09 -39.09 10.19
CA GLU A 13 4.03 -40.10 9.67
C GLU A 13 5.40 -39.46 9.42
N MET A 14 5.42 -38.27 8.83
CA MET A 14 6.63 -37.47 8.67
C MET A 14 7.25 -37.15 10.04
N GLY A 15 6.43 -36.75 11.02
CA GLY A 15 6.90 -36.51 12.40
C GLY A 15 7.47 -37.77 13.06
N ARG A 16 6.90 -38.94 12.76
CA ARG A 16 7.39 -40.24 13.23
C ARG A 16 8.75 -40.58 12.61
N HIS A 17 8.89 -40.41 11.30
CA HIS A 17 10.14 -40.66 10.57
C HIS A 17 11.27 -39.72 10.98
N LEU A 18 10.96 -38.44 11.22
CA LEU A 18 11.90 -37.48 11.79
C LEU A 18 12.31 -37.82 13.23
N HIS A 19 11.45 -38.48 14.00
CA HIS A 19 11.77 -38.90 15.37
C HIS A 19 12.70 -40.13 15.41
N PHE A 20 12.51 -41.09 14.52
CA PHE A 20 13.35 -42.30 14.47
C PHE A 20 14.68 -42.07 13.74
N GLY A 21 14.69 -41.29 12.65
CA GLY A 21 15.91 -40.82 11.99
C GLY A 21 16.77 -41.91 11.35
N GLN A 22 16.19 -43.04 10.94
CA GLN A 22 16.91 -44.11 10.25
C GLN A 22 17.08 -43.79 8.75
N ALA A 23 17.99 -44.49 8.07
CA ALA A 23 18.24 -44.27 6.64
C ALA A 23 16.98 -44.50 5.78
N CYS A 24 16.15 -45.49 6.11
CA CYS A 24 14.87 -45.71 5.44
C CYS A 24 13.84 -44.60 5.73
N ASP A 25 13.90 -43.98 6.91
CA ASP A 25 13.00 -42.87 7.25
C ASP A 25 13.32 -41.64 6.39
N PHE A 26 14.59 -41.42 6.04
CA PHE A 26 14.97 -40.35 5.10
C PHE A 26 14.39 -40.59 3.70
N ASP A 27 14.55 -41.81 3.17
CA ASP A 27 14.01 -42.17 1.85
C ASP A 27 12.48 -42.05 1.83
N ASP A 28 11.80 -42.46 2.91
CA ASP A 28 10.35 -42.37 3.03
C ASP A 28 9.87 -40.92 3.14
N VAL A 29 10.59 -40.07 3.89
CA VAL A 29 10.29 -38.63 3.97
C VAL A 29 10.46 -37.97 2.61
N GLU A 30 11.57 -38.23 1.92
CA GLU A 30 11.85 -37.61 0.62
C GLU A 30 10.87 -38.06 -0.46
N ARG A 31 10.58 -39.36 -0.53
CA ARG A 31 9.81 -39.95 -1.64
C ARG A 31 8.31 -39.97 -1.40
N VAL A 32 7.86 -39.96 -0.14
CA VAL A 32 6.46 -40.27 0.17
C VAL A 32 5.81 -39.24 1.10
N ASP A 33 6.36 -39.00 2.29
CA ASP A 33 5.69 -38.14 3.26
C ASP A 33 5.72 -36.67 2.86
N TRP A 34 6.89 -36.14 2.48
CA TRP A 34 7.04 -34.75 2.09
C TRP A 34 6.25 -34.39 0.82
N PRO A 35 6.28 -35.19 -0.27
CA PRO A 35 5.47 -34.90 -1.46
C PRO A 35 3.97 -34.82 -1.17
N ALA A 36 3.44 -35.73 -0.33
CA ALA A 36 2.03 -35.75 0.06
C ALA A 36 1.66 -34.54 0.94
N ALA A 37 2.45 -34.27 1.98
CA ALA A 37 2.26 -33.12 2.86
C ALA A 37 2.36 -31.80 2.08
N LYS A 38 3.34 -31.68 1.17
CA LYS A 38 3.55 -30.51 0.32
C LYS A 38 2.40 -30.27 -0.65
N ALA A 39 1.81 -31.32 -1.22
CA ALA A 39 0.64 -31.21 -2.09
C ALA A 39 -0.59 -30.71 -1.32
N SER A 40 -0.83 -31.26 -0.12
CA SER A 40 -1.92 -30.85 0.76
C SER A 40 -1.75 -29.40 1.27
N LEU A 41 -0.53 -29.04 1.68
CA LEU A 41 -0.17 -27.66 2.05
C LEU A 41 -0.40 -26.68 0.89
N ARG A 42 0.06 -27.01 -0.32
CA ARG A 42 -0.17 -26.16 -1.50
C ARG A 42 -1.66 -25.97 -1.78
N LYS A 43 -2.45 -27.04 -1.67
CA LYS A 43 -3.91 -26.95 -1.86
C LYS A 43 -4.58 -26.05 -0.81
N SER A 44 -4.07 -26.04 0.42
CA SER A 44 -4.58 -25.18 1.50
C SER A 44 -4.06 -23.75 1.47
N LEU A 45 -2.91 -23.49 0.82
CA LEU A 45 -2.24 -22.19 0.78
C LEU A 45 -2.76 -21.26 -0.34
N TYR A 46 -3.34 -21.80 -1.41
CA TYR A 46 -3.91 -20.99 -2.50
C TYR A 46 -5.42 -20.75 -2.31
N GLY A 47 -5.76 -19.94 -1.29
CA GLY A 47 -7.07 -19.28 -1.20
C GLY A 47 -7.15 -18.04 -2.08
N GLN A 48 -8.34 -17.44 -2.22
CA GLN A 48 -8.66 -16.33 -3.15
C GLN A 48 -7.81 -15.05 -3.01
N ASP A 49 -6.99 -14.91 -1.97
CA ASP A 49 -6.31 -13.64 -1.63
C ASP A 49 -4.77 -13.72 -1.46
N ASP A 50 -4.11 -14.84 -1.76
CA ASP A 50 -2.65 -14.95 -1.59
C ASP A 50 -1.86 -14.89 -2.92
N PRO A 51 -0.64 -14.30 -2.91
CA PRO A 51 0.12 -14.02 -4.12
C PRO A 51 0.46 -15.29 -4.90
N ILE A 52 0.28 -15.21 -6.22
CA ILE A 52 0.54 -16.29 -7.17
C ILE A 52 2.00 -16.74 -7.03
N ALA A 53 2.24 -18.03 -6.80
CA ALA A 53 3.58 -18.56 -6.70
C ALA A 53 4.31 -18.45 -8.04
N VAL A 54 5.37 -17.64 -8.06
CA VAL A 54 6.32 -17.58 -9.17
C VAL A 54 7.19 -18.83 -9.11
N ASN A 55 7.14 -19.64 -10.16
CA ASN A 55 7.92 -20.86 -10.25
C ASN A 55 9.37 -20.47 -10.57
N VAL A 56 10.25 -20.49 -9.58
CA VAL A 56 11.68 -20.22 -9.76
C VAL A 56 12.48 -21.49 -9.48
N GLY A 57 13.37 -21.86 -10.41
CA GLY A 57 14.22 -23.04 -10.28
C GLY A 57 15.25 -22.94 -9.15
N ASP A 58 15.79 -21.75 -8.90
CA ASP A 58 16.73 -21.48 -7.81
C ASP A 58 16.58 -20.02 -7.30
N LEU A 59 16.46 -19.86 -5.98
CA LEU A 59 16.44 -18.54 -5.32
C LEU A 59 17.78 -17.81 -5.50
N ARG A 60 18.88 -18.54 -5.74
CA ARG A 60 20.21 -17.97 -5.98
C ARG A 60 20.29 -17.25 -7.33
N GLU A 61 19.61 -17.73 -8.36
CA GLU A 61 19.49 -17.02 -9.65
C GLU A 61 18.64 -15.75 -9.50
N LEU A 62 17.62 -15.76 -8.63
CA LEU A 62 16.83 -14.58 -8.34
C LEU A 62 17.63 -13.51 -7.57
N ILE A 63 18.53 -13.92 -6.67
CA ILE A 63 19.44 -12.99 -5.97
C ILE A 63 20.53 -12.47 -6.93
N ALA A 64 21.07 -13.34 -7.80
CA ALA A 64 22.10 -13.00 -8.78
C ALA A 64 21.57 -12.06 -9.88
N SER A 65 20.30 -12.22 -10.27
CA SER A 65 19.64 -11.37 -11.26
C SER A 65 19.31 -9.96 -10.78
N LYS A 66 19.59 -9.62 -9.50
CA LYS A 66 19.29 -8.31 -8.88
C LYS A 66 17.99 -7.73 -9.44
N PRO A 67 16.83 -8.35 -9.19
CA PRO A 67 15.55 -7.84 -9.68
C PRO A 67 15.42 -6.40 -9.21
N SER A 68 15.69 -5.49 -10.13
CA SER A 68 15.74 -4.06 -9.88
C SER A 68 14.33 -3.56 -10.11
N GLY A 69 13.50 -3.86 -9.13
CA GLY A 69 12.17 -3.31 -8.97
C GLY A 69 11.98 -2.97 -7.50
N PRO A 70 11.26 -1.89 -7.16
CA PRO A 70 10.86 -1.65 -5.78
C PRO A 70 9.99 -2.84 -5.35
N ILE A 71 10.54 -3.77 -4.58
CA ILE A 71 9.73 -4.79 -3.91
C ILE A 71 9.00 -4.04 -2.79
N PRO A 72 7.67 -3.81 -2.88
CA PRO A 72 6.95 -3.14 -1.82
C PRO A 72 7.00 -4.07 -0.61
N THR A 73 7.87 -3.72 0.34
CA THR A 73 7.94 -4.42 1.62
C THR A 73 6.87 -3.78 2.49
N LYS A 74 6.00 -4.59 3.10
CA LYS A 74 4.93 -4.09 3.96
C LYS A 74 5.53 -3.17 5.02
N LEU A 75 5.13 -1.90 5.02
CA LEU A 75 5.67 -0.90 5.94
C LEU A 75 4.93 -0.98 7.28
N ASN A 76 5.64 -0.70 8.37
CA ASN A 76 5.02 -0.69 9.69
C ASN A 76 4.37 0.67 9.98
N TRP A 77 3.20 0.90 9.39
CA TRP A 77 2.42 2.13 9.55
C TRP A 77 2.04 2.43 11.01
N ALA A 78 1.92 1.42 11.87
CA ALA A 78 1.58 1.58 13.29
C ALA A 78 2.65 2.32 14.11
N LYS A 79 3.86 2.49 13.57
CA LYS A 79 4.92 3.29 14.21
C LYS A 79 4.72 4.80 14.06
N LEU A 80 3.88 5.23 13.12
CA LEU A 80 3.64 6.63 12.86
C LEU A 80 2.45 7.13 13.68
N THR A 81 2.59 8.36 14.17
CA THR A 81 1.46 9.19 14.58
C THR A 81 0.81 9.84 13.37
N GLU A 82 -0.40 10.39 13.54
CA GLU A 82 -1.09 11.14 12.48
C GLU A 82 -0.22 12.29 11.93
N GLU A 83 0.45 13.03 12.81
CA GLU A 83 1.37 14.12 12.43
C GLU A 83 2.61 13.62 11.68
N GLN A 84 3.18 12.49 12.09
CA GLN A 84 4.32 11.90 11.39
C GLN A 84 3.91 11.35 10.02
N PHE A 85 2.68 10.86 9.88
CA PHE A 85 2.14 10.46 8.59
C PHE A 85 1.97 11.66 7.67
N GLU A 86 1.40 12.77 8.15
CA GLU A 86 1.35 14.03 7.39
C GLU A 86 2.74 14.49 6.97
N ARG A 87 3.70 14.46 7.89
CA ARG A 87 5.09 14.83 7.62
C ARG A 87 5.75 13.94 6.57
N LEU A 88 5.48 12.64 6.59
CA LEU A 88 5.96 11.69 5.58
C LEU A 88 5.41 12.04 4.20
N ILE A 89 4.11 12.34 4.10
CA ILE A 89 3.49 12.74 2.83
C ILE A 89 4.06 14.08 2.37
N PHE A 90 4.28 15.04 3.28
CA PHE A 90 4.94 16.31 2.97
C PHE A 90 6.36 16.10 2.42
N SER A 91 7.18 15.27 3.07
CA SER A 91 8.52 14.94 2.58
C SER A 91 8.46 14.22 1.23
N LEU A 92 7.48 13.34 1.02
CA LEU A 92 7.28 12.64 -0.26
C LEU A 92 7.00 13.62 -1.41
N ILE A 93 6.09 14.58 -1.22
CA ILE A 93 5.77 15.58 -2.25
C ILE A 93 6.92 16.58 -2.45
N ALA A 94 7.63 16.96 -1.39
CA ALA A 94 8.74 17.89 -1.48
C ALA A 94 9.93 17.31 -2.26
N CYS A 95 10.09 15.99 -2.25
CA CYS A 95 11.12 15.30 -3.02
C CYS A 95 10.67 14.97 -4.46
N GLU A 96 9.41 15.20 -4.83
CA GLU A 96 8.89 14.77 -6.14
C GLU A 96 9.02 15.85 -7.22
N PRO A 97 9.71 15.56 -8.34
CA PRO A 97 9.76 16.49 -9.46
C PRO A 97 8.35 16.79 -10.00
N GLY A 98 8.05 18.07 -10.22
CA GLY A 98 6.75 18.51 -10.72
C GLY A 98 5.72 18.81 -9.62
N TYR A 99 6.10 18.72 -8.34
CA TYR A 99 5.34 19.29 -7.23
C TYR A 99 6.06 20.57 -6.76
N GLU A 100 5.39 21.72 -6.89
CA GLU A 100 5.91 23.04 -6.53
C GLU A 100 5.12 23.64 -5.36
N ASN A 101 5.80 24.42 -4.52
CA ASN A 101 5.22 25.15 -3.37
C ASN A 101 4.38 24.24 -2.44
N PRO A 102 4.96 23.18 -1.85
CA PRO A 102 4.26 22.40 -0.84
C PRO A 102 4.06 23.27 0.41
N GLU A 103 2.81 23.40 0.84
CA GLU A 103 2.38 24.12 2.03
C GLU A 103 1.75 23.14 3.02
N TRP A 104 2.21 23.20 4.26
CA TRP A 104 1.57 22.53 5.38
C TRP A 104 0.63 23.51 6.06
N LEU A 105 -0.66 23.18 6.11
CA LEU A 105 -1.71 24.19 6.31
C LEU A 105 -2.40 24.15 7.67
N THR A 106 -2.01 23.24 8.55
CA THR A 106 -2.56 23.13 9.89
C THR A 106 -1.47 22.88 10.92
N GLN A 107 -1.54 23.63 12.03
CA GLN A 107 -1.01 23.17 13.31
C GLN A 107 -1.97 22.10 13.85
N THR A 108 -1.42 20.97 14.26
CA THR A 108 -2.06 19.69 14.64
C THR A 108 -3.14 19.73 15.74
N ARG A 109 -3.61 20.91 16.20
CA ARG A 109 -4.58 21.06 17.30
C ARG A 109 -5.57 22.23 17.18
N ALA A 110 -5.67 22.90 16.04
CA ALA A 110 -6.80 23.80 15.79
C ALA A 110 -7.98 22.99 15.25
N ALA A 111 -9.19 23.29 15.73
CA ALA A 111 -10.43 22.67 15.27
C ALA A 111 -10.77 23.15 13.85
N ASP A 112 -9.92 22.89 12.87
CA ASP A 112 -10.01 23.52 11.55
C ASP A 112 -10.03 22.50 10.42
N LYS A 113 -11.24 22.37 9.85
CA LYS A 113 -11.53 22.34 8.42
C LYS A 113 -10.78 21.33 7.53
N GLY A 114 -10.23 20.26 8.09
CA GLY A 114 -9.82 19.06 7.36
C GLY A 114 -9.03 19.33 6.08
N ARG A 115 -8.00 20.19 6.15
CA ARG A 115 -7.03 20.44 5.06
C ARG A 115 -5.64 20.26 5.65
N ASP A 116 -4.90 19.27 5.17
CA ASP A 116 -3.61 18.95 5.77
C ASP A 116 -2.47 19.57 4.94
N LEU A 117 -2.43 19.28 3.63
CA LEU A 117 -1.36 19.75 2.74
C LEU A 117 -1.91 20.35 1.43
N SER A 118 -1.16 21.27 0.83
CA SER A 118 -1.48 21.88 -0.46
C SER A 118 -0.23 21.99 -1.30
N VAL A 119 -0.36 21.78 -2.59
CA VAL A 119 0.79 21.81 -3.50
C VAL A 119 0.32 22.14 -4.90
N THR A 120 1.18 22.76 -5.69
CA THR A 120 0.90 23.01 -7.11
C THR A 120 1.59 21.92 -7.93
N ARG A 121 0.81 21.07 -8.59
CA ARG A 121 1.36 20.10 -9.52
C ARG A 121 1.58 20.76 -10.87
N VAL A 122 2.80 20.65 -11.40
CA VAL A 122 3.22 21.21 -12.68
C VAL A 122 3.61 20.07 -13.62
N ALA A 123 2.77 19.85 -14.63
CA ALA A 123 3.07 18.94 -15.72
C ALA A 123 3.73 19.73 -16.87
N LYS A 124 4.92 19.32 -17.28
CA LYS A 124 5.58 19.87 -18.47
C LYS A 124 5.06 19.12 -19.70
N ASP A 125 4.43 19.85 -20.61
CA ASP A 125 4.09 19.37 -21.93
C ASP A 125 5.06 20.02 -22.94
N GLY A 126 5.78 19.19 -23.69
CA GLY A 126 6.76 19.65 -24.68
C GLY A 126 6.16 20.51 -25.80
N LEU A 127 4.84 20.45 -26.01
CA LEU A 127 4.13 21.24 -27.02
C LEU A 127 3.22 22.31 -26.40
N SER A 128 2.64 22.04 -25.22
CA SER A 128 1.64 22.91 -24.59
C SER A 128 2.17 23.71 -23.39
N GLY A 129 3.47 23.61 -23.09
CA GLY A 129 4.13 24.39 -22.03
C GLY A 129 3.99 23.78 -20.63
N HIS A 130 3.39 24.53 -19.69
CA HIS A 130 3.24 24.11 -18.29
C HIS A 130 1.77 24.09 -17.90
N LEU A 131 1.28 22.92 -17.48
CA LEU A 131 -0.05 22.76 -16.93
C LEU A 131 0.06 22.74 -15.40
N ARG A 132 -0.50 23.77 -14.77
CA ARG A 132 -0.49 23.94 -13.31
C ARG A 132 -1.85 23.52 -12.76
N ALA A 133 -1.85 22.65 -11.76
CA ALA A 133 -3.05 22.20 -11.06
C ALA A 133 -2.88 22.40 -9.55
N ARG A 134 -3.85 23.03 -8.89
CA ARG A 134 -3.88 23.12 -7.42
C ARG A 134 -4.32 21.78 -6.86
N VAL A 135 -3.43 21.15 -6.10
CA VAL A 135 -3.67 19.87 -5.44
C VAL A 135 -3.81 20.08 -3.94
N ILE A 136 -4.90 19.59 -3.36
CA ILE A 136 -5.04 19.46 -1.91
C ILE A 136 -4.90 17.99 -1.54
N ILE A 137 -4.07 17.71 -0.53
CA ILE A 137 -3.85 16.36 -0.03
C ILE A 137 -4.42 16.27 1.37
N GLN A 138 -5.39 15.37 1.54
CA GLN A 138 -5.91 14.99 2.83
C GLN A 138 -5.25 13.71 3.30
N CYS A 139 -4.59 13.78 4.45
CA CYS A 139 -4.00 12.66 5.14
C CYS A 139 -5.02 12.06 6.13
N LYS A 140 -5.25 10.76 6.03
CA LYS A 140 -6.10 9.98 6.93
C LYS A 140 -5.31 8.77 7.41
N HIS A 141 -4.60 8.91 8.52
CA HIS A 141 -3.82 7.82 9.11
C HIS A 141 -4.74 6.83 9.84
N TRP A 142 -5.43 5.98 9.07
CA TRP A 142 -6.36 4.97 9.59
C TRP A 142 -5.80 3.58 9.33
N LEU A 143 -5.53 2.84 10.40
CA LEU A 143 -4.97 1.48 10.31
C LEU A 143 -6.06 0.40 10.27
N GLU A 144 -7.14 0.61 11.02
CA GLU A 144 -8.23 -0.36 11.15
C GLU A 144 -9.48 0.05 10.35
N ARG A 145 -9.63 1.35 10.10
CA ARG A 145 -10.79 1.92 9.40
C ARG A 145 -10.47 2.16 7.94
N SER A 146 -11.34 1.67 7.06
CA SER A 146 -11.30 2.00 5.63
C SER A 146 -12.06 3.29 5.32
N ILE A 147 -11.63 3.97 4.25
CA ILE A 147 -12.30 5.15 3.73
C ILE A 147 -13.59 4.75 3.01
N SER A 148 -14.71 5.32 3.45
CA SER A 148 -16.05 5.04 2.91
C SER A 148 -16.49 6.10 1.89
N PRO A 149 -17.54 5.84 1.09
CA PRO A 149 -18.11 6.86 0.18
C PRO A 149 -18.57 8.12 0.92
N THR A 150 -19.04 7.98 2.15
CA THR A 150 -19.48 9.10 3.00
C THR A 150 -18.33 10.01 3.35
N ASP A 151 -17.14 9.45 3.64
CA ASP A 151 -15.93 10.23 3.92
C ASP A 151 -15.50 11.03 2.68
N VAL A 152 -15.57 10.41 1.50
CA VAL A 152 -15.28 11.08 0.22
C VAL A 152 -16.27 12.21 -0.06
N ALA A 153 -17.57 11.99 0.19
CA ALA A 153 -18.59 13.01 0.03
C ALA A 153 -18.36 14.20 0.98
N LEU A 154 -18.06 13.92 2.25
CA LEU A 154 -17.77 14.96 3.24
C LEU A 154 -16.57 15.81 2.83
N LEU A 155 -15.48 15.19 2.37
CA LEU A 155 -14.30 15.92 1.90
C LEU A 155 -14.64 16.82 0.69
N LYS A 156 -15.46 16.34 -0.24
CA LYS A 156 -15.91 17.14 -1.38
C LYS A 156 -16.69 18.37 -0.96
N GLU A 157 -17.60 18.24 0.01
CA GLU A 157 -18.35 19.39 0.54
C GLU A 157 -17.42 20.39 1.25
N GLN A 158 -16.39 19.89 1.96
CA GLN A 158 -15.37 20.75 2.56
C GLN A 158 -14.54 21.52 1.52
N MET A 159 -14.29 20.96 0.33
CA MET A 159 -13.55 21.66 -0.73
C MET A 159 -14.21 22.99 -1.13
N ALA A 160 -15.54 23.04 -1.12
CA ALA A 160 -16.28 24.24 -1.51
C ALA A 160 -15.94 25.46 -0.62
N LEU A 161 -15.45 25.21 0.60
CA LEU A 161 -15.03 26.25 1.55
C LEU A 161 -13.62 26.80 1.26
N TRP A 162 -12.88 26.22 0.31
CA TRP A 162 -11.47 26.55 0.05
C TRP A 162 -11.24 27.27 -1.28
N GLU A 163 -12.32 27.65 -1.95
CA GLU A 163 -12.32 28.51 -3.12
C GLU A 163 -12.53 29.98 -2.71
N PRO A 164 -11.90 30.96 -3.38
CA PRO A 164 -10.90 30.86 -4.46
C PRO A 164 -9.43 30.83 -3.96
N PRO A 165 -8.46 30.30 -4.74
CA PRO A 165 -8.58 29.74 -6.10
C PRO A 165 -9.20 28.34 -6.14
N ARG A 166 -9.73 27.91 -7.28
CA ARG A 166 -10.33 26.58 -7.40
C ARG A 166 -9.31 25.45 -7.13
N VAL A 167 -9.78 24.37 -6.53
CA VAL A 167 -9.00 23.13 -6.37
C VAL A 167 -9.24 22.24 -7.59
N ASP A 168 -8.16 21.81 -8.24
CA ASP A 168 -8.22 20.96 -9.44
C ASP A 168 -8.15 19.48 -9.08
N VAL A 169 -7.35 19.13 -8.07
CA VAL A 169 -7.14 17.75 -7.63
C VAL A 169 -7.28 17.64 -6.12
N LEU A 170 -8.08 16.68 -5.68
CA LEU A 170 -8.14 16.23 -4.29
C LEU A 170 -7.47 14.87 -4.19
N THR A 171 -6.36 14.80 -3.48
CA THR A 171 -5.68 13.54 -3.16
C THR A 171 -6.07 13.11 -1.76
N ILE A 172 -6.53 11.87 -1.61
CA ILE A 172 -6.83 11.27 -0.32
C ILE A 172 -5.75 10.23 -0.04
N ALA A 173 -4.85 10.56 0.90
CA ALA A 173 -3.75 9.69 1.33
C ALA A 173 -4.10 8.99 2.64
N THR A 174 -3.96 7.67 2.66
CA THR A 174 -4.26 6.88 3.86
C THR A 174 -3.29 5.74 4.04
N SER A 175 -2.94 5.47 5.30
CA SER A 175 -2.20 4.28 5.72
C SER A 175 -3.06 3.01 5.77
N GLY A 176 -4.33 3.11 5.38
CA GLY A 176 -5.27 1.99 5.30
C GLY A 176 -5.77 1.79 3.88
N ARG A 177 -7.04 1.37 3.77
CA ARG A 177 -7.67 0.99 2.51
C ARG A 177 -8.89 1.84 2.20
N PHE A 178 -9.29 1.82 0.94
CA PHE A 178 -10.60 2.31 0.50
C PHE A 178 -11.57 1.14 0.45
N THR A 179 -12.84 1.38 0.78
CA THR A 179 -13.87 0.38 0.50
C THR A 179 -14.12 0.28 -1.00
N THR A 180 -14.60 -0.88 -1.47
CA THR A 180 -14.96 -1.10 -2.88
C THR A 180 -15.96 -0.04 -3.39
N ASP A 181 -16.92 0.31 -2.54
CA ASP A 181 -17.93 1.32 -2.87
C ASP A 181 -17.31 2.73 -2.99
N ALA A 182 -16.29 3.04 -2.16
CA ALA A 182 -15.60 4.32 -2.23
C ALA A 182 -14.78 4.43 -3.51
N VAL A 183 -14.07 3.36 -3.89
CA VAL A 183 -13.35 3.26 -5.16
C VAL A 183 -14.30 3.46 -6.34
N ALA A 184 -15.41 2.71 -6.39
CA ALA A 184 -16.40 2.82 -7.46
C ALA A 184 -17.03 4.22 -7.54
N ALA A 185 -17.31 4.86 -6.39
CA ALA A 185 -17.82 6.22 -6.34
C ALA A 185 -16.82 7.26 -6.89
N ILE A 186 -15.53 7.10 -6.55
CA ILE A 186 -14.44 7.96 -7.03
C ILE A 186 -14.22 7.76 -8.53
N GLU A 187 -14.17 6.52 -9.02
CA GLU A 187 -14.00 6.22 -10.43
C GLU A 187 -15.17 6.75 -11.27
N LYS A 188 -16.41 6.53 -10.80
CA LYS A 188 -17.61 7.08 -11.45
C LYS A 188 -17.56 8.60 -11.53
N GLN A 189 -17.03 9.27 -10.50
CA GLN A 189 -16.84 10.71 -10.52
C GLN A 189 -15.73 11.13 -11.50
N GLY A 190 -14.63 10.40 -11.56
CA GLY A 190 -13.54 10.68 -12.50
C GLY A 190 -13.94 10.56 -13.96
N GLN A 191 -14.94 9.72 -14.26
CA GLN A 191 -15.55 9.61 -15.59
C GLN A 191 -16.64 10.65 -15.86
N ALA A 192 -17.15 11.32 -14.82
CA ALA A 192 -18.10 12.41 -15.00
C ALA A 192 -17.36 13.66 -15.50
N ASP A 193 -18.03 14.49 -16.30
CA ASP A 193 -17.52 15.78 -16.75
C ASP A 193 -17.52 16.80 -15.58
N ARG A 194 -16.69 16.52 -14.59
CA ARG A 194 -16.50 17.34 -13.40
C ARG A 194 -15.08 17.85 -13.38
N ALA A 195 -14.99 19.10 -12.98
CA ALA A 195 -13.74 19.82 -13.00
C ALA A 195 -12.77 19.36 -11.87
N LEU A 196 -13.29 18.85 -10.75
CA LEU A 196 -12.49 18.30 -9.65
C LEU A 196 -12.14 16.83 -9.89
N ARG A 197 -10.85 16.53 -9.98
CA ARG A 197 -10.30 15.16 -10.01
C ARG A 197 -10.03 14.68 -8.59
N ILE A 198 -10.35 13.42 -8.30
CA ILE A 198 -10.03 12.79 -7.01
C ILE A 198 -9.00 11.68 -7.24
N GLU A 199 -7.91 11.69 -6.47
CA GLU A 199 -6.84 10.68 -6.52
C GLU A 199 -6.77 9.91 -5.18
N MET A 200 -6.59 8.59 -5.27
CA MET A 200 -6.53 7.70 -4.12
C MET A 200 -5.10 7.23 -3.89
N TRP A 201 -4.56 7.50 -2.70
CA TRP A 201 -3.25 7.00 -2.26
C TRP A 201 -3.46 6.04 -1.06
N PRO A 202 -3.86 4.78 -1.31
CA PRO A 202 -3.94 3.75 -0.28
C PRO A 202 -2.56 3.30 0.21
N GLU A 203 -2.54 2.50 1.28
CA GLU A 203 -1.31 1.91 1.84
C GLU A 203 -0.41 1.30 0.76
N SER A 204 -0.98 0.51 -0.15
CA SER A 204 -0.23 -0.22 -1.19
C SER A 204 0.42 0.71 -2.21
N HIS A 205 -0.24 1.82 -2.56
CA HIS A 205 0.32 2.83 -3.44
C HIS A 205 1.45 3.58 -2.72
N LEU A 206 1.24 3.97 -1.46
CA LEU A 206 2.27 4.63 -0.66
C LEU A 206 3.49 3.72 -0.46
N GLU A 207 3.31 2.43 -0.21
CA GLU A 207 4.39 1.45 -0.11
C GLU A 207 5.20 1.38 -1.42
N MET A 208 4.54 1.40 -2.57
CA MET A 208 5.21 1.43 -3.88
C MET A 208 6.03 2.71 -4.07
N LEU A 209 5.46 3.87 -3.72
CA LEU A 209 6.15 5.17 -3.81
C LEU A 209 7.35 5.25 -2.86
N LEU A 210 7.21 4.73 -1.64
CA LEU A 210 8.27 4.74 -0.63
C LEU A 210 9.35 3.70 -0.91
N ALA A 211 9.01 2.56 -1.52
CA ALA A 211 10.00 1.56 -1.92
C ALA A 211 11.00 2.12 -2.95
N ALA A 212 10.57 3.08 -3.79
CA ALA A 212 11.48 3.83 -4.67
C ALA A 212 12.32 4.90 -3.94
N ARG A 213 12.03 5.18 -2.65
CA ARG A 213 12.66 6.22 -1.82
C ARG A 213 13.10 5.68 -0.44
N PRO A 214 14.11 4.80 -0.38
CA PRO A 214 14.54 4.16 0.87
C PRO A 214 14.98 5.13 1.97
N ALA A 215 15.45 6.34 1.61
CA ALA A 215 15.84 7.37 2.57
C ALA A 215 14.67 7.80 3.47
N LEU A 216 13.47 7.98 2.88
CA LEU A 216 12.27 8.34 3.64
C LEU A 216 11.82 7.20 4.56
N ILE A 217 11.94 5.95 4.11
CA ILE A 217 11.65 4.78 4.96
C ILE A 217 12.54 4.76 6.21
N ALA A 218 13.83 5.07 6.04
CA ALA A 218 14.80 5.09 7.13
C ALA A 218 14.55 6.27 8.10
N GLU A 219 14.30 7.48 7.58
CA GLU A 219 14.03 8.68 8.38
C GLU A 219 12.83 8.49 9.31
N PHE A 220 11.76 7.86 8.80
CA PHE A 220 10.52 7.63 9.54
C PHE A 220 10.46 6.28 10.27
N GLY A 221 11.54 5.48 10.22
CA GLY A 221 11.65 4.23 10.99
C GLY A 221 10.62 3.16 10.61
N LEU A 222 10.23 3.09 9.34
CA LEU A 222 9.10 2.27 8.85
C LEU A 222 9.44 0.78 8.63
N ARG A 223 10.66 0.35 8.96
CA ARG A 223 11.11 -1.05 8.93
C ARG A 223 11.05 -1.71 10.31
#